data_AF-A0A7L4JGE8-F1
#
_entry.id   AF-A0A7L4JGE8-F1
#
_cell.length_a   1.000
_cell.length_b   1.000
_cell.length_c   1.000
_cell.angle_alpha   90.00
_cell.angle_beta   90.00
_cell.angle_gamma   90.00
#
_symmetry.space_group_name_H-M   'P 1'
#
loop_
_entity.id
_entity.type
_entity.pdbx_description
1 polymer ?
#
loop_
_entity_poly.entity_id
_entity_poly.type
_entity_poly.pdbx_seq_one_letter_code
_entity_poly.pdbx_strand_id
1 'polypeptide(L)'
;QDYSHEFVCVSREERIVVPIRAISAHPILDFPDKLDFLECPVKCSTQKILRVRNVGNAAAHYQLSTESPFSVVPATGTLGAGDTMEVTVGFHPLTTGDHFGSLVVCCTGEERVFTYLCGEAEDVNIGLSTYSMKVEKTFITTSNHRTMFIRNRSNITAHFQWKMFPTEEADNEEKRRLCDLLEPAPKVWVEHFMEEEKIEKEKGFCENRTALLENKVQEEMAKVQEDPMLFSDDIF
;
A
#
# COMPACT_ATOMS: atom_id res chain seq x y z
N GLN A 1 22.34 -3.61 30.62
CA GLN A 1 23.08 -2.75 31.56
C GLN A 1 24.47 -3.33 31.68
N ASP A 2 25.46 -2.59 31.22
CA ASP A 2 26.85 -3.00 31.30
C ASP A 2 27.36 -2.86 32.73
N TYR A 3 28.09 -3.86 33.22
CA TYR A 3 28.70 -3.85 34.54
C TYR A 3 30.22 -3.83 34.40
N SER A 4 30.86 -2.85 35.02
CA SER A 4 32.31 -2.77 35.11
C SER A 4 32.74 -2.84 36.57
N HIS A 5 33.76 -3.65 36.83
CA HIS A 5 34.37 -3.78 38.14
C HIS A 5 35.88 -3.92 37.98
N GLU A 6 36.64 -3.53 38.99
CA GLU A 6 38.10 -3.63 38.98
C GLU A 6 38.54 -4.51 40.13
N PHE A 7 39.17 -5.64 39.80
CA PHE A 7 39.82 -6.48 40.80
C PHE A 7 41.25 -5.99 41.02
N VAL A 8 41.57 -5.54 42.23
CA VAL A 8 42.89 -5.00 42.55
C VAL A 8 43.68 -6.02 43.36
N CYS A 9 44.71 -6.59 42.73
CA CYS A 9 45.69 -7.45 43.40
C CYS A 9 46.84 -6.59 43.92
N VAL A 10 47.12 -6.65 45.22
CA VAL A 10 48.22 -5.91 45.86
C VAL A 10 49.23 -6.91 46.42
N SER A 11 50.48 -6.80 45.97
CA SER A 11 51.64 -7.47 46.55
C SER A 11 52.56 -6.45 47.25
N ARG A 12 53.68 -6.90 47.83
CA ARG A 12 54.65 -5.99 48.48
C ARG A 12 55.38 -5.07 47.51
N GLU A 13 55.46 -5.45 46.23
CA GLU A 13 56.26 -4.75 45.22
C GLU A 13 55.38 -4.16 44.11
N GLU A 14 54.15 -4.67 43.93
CA GLU A 14 53.32 -4.36 42.77
C GLU A 14 51.83 -4.27 43.08
N ARG A 15 51.13 -3.39 42.37
CA ARG A 15 49.67 -3.31 42.32
C ARG A 15 49.21 -3.60 40.90
N ILE A 16 48.47 -4.68 40.73
CA ILE A 16 47.91 -5.09 39.44
C ILE A 16 46.40 -4.89 39.49
N VAL A 17 45.86 -4.14 38.52
CA VAL A 17 44.41 -3.95 38.37
C VAL A 17 43.94 -4.80 37.21
N VAL A 18 43.01 -5.71 37.47
CA VAL A 18 42.36 -6.54 36.45
C VAL A 18 40.94 -6.02 36.24
N PRO A 19 40.66 -5.35 35.12
CA PRO A 19 39.31 -4.88 34.82
C PRO A 19 38.42 -6.05 34.42
N ILE A 20 37.28 -6.18 35.10
CA ILE A 20 36.19 -7.11 34.78
C ILE A 20 35.10 -6.30 34.10
N ARG A 21 34.76 -6.67 32.87
CA ARG A 21 33.67 -6.05 32.11
C ARG A 21 32.65 -7.13 31.76
N ALA A 22 31.41 -6.96 32.19
CA ALA A 22 30.27 -7.72 31.71
C ALA A 22 29.46 -6.80 30.79
N ILE A 23 29.49 -7.11 29.49
CA ILE A 23 28.78 -6.36 28.46
C ILE A 23 27.45 -7.08 28.23
N SER A 24 26.32 -6.37 28.37
CA SER A 24 25.02 -6.99 28.13
C SER A 24 24.81 -7.28 26.65
N ALA A 25 23.98 -8.28 26.37
CA ALA A 25 23.65 -8.62 25.00
C ALA A 25 22.64 -7.59 24.45
N HIS A 26 22.99 -6.93 23.35
CA HIS A 26 22.18 -5.92 22.67
C HIS A 26 22.06 -6.28 21.18
N PRO A 27 20.84 -6.27 20.61
CA PRO A 27 20.67 -6.31 19.17
C PRO A 27 21.04 -4.96 18.59
N ILE A 28 21.80 -4.92 17.50
CA ILE A 28 22.14 -3.66 16.80
C ILE A 28 21.92 -3.93 15.32
N LEU A 29 20.99 -3.21 14.69
CA LEU A 29 20.74 -3.34 13.27
C LEU A 29 21.43 -2.22 12.48
N ASP A 30 22.18 -2.62 11.46
CA ASP A 30 22.86 -1.72 10.55
C ASP A 30 21.89 -1.23 9.46
N PHE A 31 21.52 0.05 9.53
CA PHE A 31 20.70 0.76 8.57
C PHE A 31 21.43 2.03 8.10
N PRO A 32 21.29 2.42 6.82
CA PRO A 32 21.86 3.66 6.32
C PRO A 32 21.12 4.87 6.88
N ASP A 33 21.81 6.00 6.98
CA ASP A 33 21.20 7.26 7.43
C ASP A 33 20.24 7.86 6.39
N LYS A 34 20.50 7.63 5.09
CA LYS A 34 19.73 8.15 3.97
C LYS A 34 19.55 7.12 2.86
N LEU A 35 18.36 7.08 2.28
CA LEU A 35 18.03 6.36 1.05
C LEU A 35 17.44 7.32 0.01
N ASP A 36 18.12 7.46 -1.12
CA ASP A 36 17.74 8.35 -2.20
C ASP A 36 17.21 7.55 -3.39
N PHE A 37 15.97 7.79 -3.82
CA PHE A 37 15.33 7.12 -4.96
C PHE A 37 15.62 7.79 -6.31
N LEU A 38 16.33 8.93 -6.32
CA LEU A 38 16.57 9.75 -7.51
C LEU A 38 15.24 10.15 -8.20
N GLU A 39 15.32 10.44 -9.49
CA GLU A 39 14.18 10.75 -10.35
C GLU A 39 13.31 9.50 -10.61
N CYS A 40 12.03 9.62 -10.31
CA CYS A 40 11.01 8.62 -10.57
C CYS A 40 9.82 9.28 -11.29
N PRO A 41 9.30 8.69 -12.37
CA PRO A 41 8.09 9.19 -13.00
C PRO A 41 6.89 9.13 -12.05
N VAL A 42 6.05 10.17 -12.07
CA VAL A 42 4.77 10.19 -11.36
C VAL A 42 3.91 8.99 -11.79
N LYS A 43 3.23 8.36 -10.82
CA LYS A 43 2.42 7.13 -10.96
C LYS A 43 3.21 5.87 -11.33
N CYS A 44 4.54 5.92 -11.40
CA CYS A 44 5.38 4.74 -11.50
C CYS A 44 5.89 4.35 -10.11
N SER A 45 6.40 3.12 -9.97
CA SER A 45 7.02 2.66 -8.73
C SER A 45 8.48 2.32 -8.95
N THR A 46 9.32 2.74 -8.01
CA THR A 46 10.75 2.37 -7.95
C THR A 46 11.00 1.66 -6.63
N GLN A 47 11.88 0.66 -6.64
CA GLN A 47 12.21 -0.12 -5.45
C GLN A 47 13.73 -0.16 -5.25
N LYS A 48 14.16 -0.12 -3.99
CA LYS A 48 15.55 -0.34 -3.58
C LYS A 48 15.62 -1.45 -2.55
N ILE A 49 16.55 -2.38 -2.75
CA ILE A 49 16.82 -3.46 -1.81
C ILE A 49 17.91 -2.98 -0.85
N LEU A 50 17.55 -2.92 0.42
CA LEU A 50 18.43 -2.64 1.54
C LEU A 50 18.87 -3.95 2.20
N ARG A 51 20.18 -4.12 2.39
CA ARG A 51 20.73 -5.22 3.19
C ARG A 51 20.88 -4.77 4.63
N VAL A 52 20.07 -5.35 5.51
CA VAL A 52 20.06 -5.08 6.95
C VAL A 52 20.82 -6.20 7.65
N ARG A 53 21.80 -5.85 8.48
CA ARG A 53 22.61 -6.82 9.23
C ARG A 53 22.50 -6.58 10.73
N ASN A 54 22.41 -7.66 11.50
CA ASN A 54 22.50 -7.58 12.95
C ASN A 54 23.97 -7.66 13.36
N VAL A 55 24.56 -6.51 13.69
CA VAL A 55 25.94 -6.39 14.20
C VAL A 55 26.00 -6.52 15.72
N GLY A 56 24.86 -6.66 16.38
CA GLY A 56 24.74 -6.94 17.80
C GLY A 56 25.08 -8.39 18.15
N ASN A 57 25.07 -8.67 19.45
CA ASN A 57 25.35 -9.99 20.04
C ASN A 57 24.09 -10.69 20.58
N ALA A 58 22.90 -10.16 20.29
CA ALA A 58 21.60 -10.73 20.61
C ALA A 58 20.69 -10.76 19.37
N ALA A 59 19.65 -11.61 19.39
CA ALA A 59 18.66 -11.62 18.33
C ALA A 59 17.84 -10.31 18.32
N ALA A 60 17.70 -9.71 17.14
CA ALA A 60 16.97 -8.47 16.92
C ALA A 60 15.57 -8.77 16.39
N HIS A 61 14.53 -8.30 17.07
CA HIS A 61 13.17 -8.28 16.54
C HIS A 61 12.89 -6.87 16.08
N TYR A 62 12.66 -6.70 14.77
CA TYR A 62 12.51 -5.40 14.15
C TYR A 62 11.11 -5.16 13.62
N GLN A 63 10.71 -3.90 13.66
CA GLN A 63 9.51 -3.37 13.02
C GLN A 63 9.86 -2.09 12.28
N LEU A 64 9.54 -2.08 10.98
CA LEU A 64 9.77 -1.01 10.03
C LEU A 64 8.43 -0.38 9.68
N SER A 65 8.39 0.95 9.64
CA SER A 65 7.21 1.69 9.21
C SER A 65 7.60 2.95 8.47
N THR A 66 6.83 3.28 7.45
CA THR A 66 6.94 4.52 6.68
C THR A 66 5.56 4.90 6.15
N GLU A 67 5.45 6.09 5.57
CA GLU A 67 4.20 6.66 5.07
C GLU A 67 4.28 6.86 3.54
N SER A 68 3.11 6.90 2.89
CA SER A 68 3.00 7.22 1.47
C SER A 68 3.72 8.55 1.17
N PRO A 69 4.51 8.64 0.08
CA PRO A 69 4.59 7.72 -1.08
C PRO A 69 5.57 6.55 -0.93
N PHE A 70 6.12 6.33 0.27
CA PHE A 70 7.07 5.25 0.52
C PHE A 70 6.38 3.99 1.07
N SER A 71 7.00 2.83 0.86
CA SER A 71 6.55 1.54 1.40
C SER A 71 7.74 0.67 1.76
N VAL A 72 7.55 -0.33 2.63
CA VAL A 72 8.62 -1.22 3.07
C VAL A 72 8.13 -2.66 3.27
N VAL A 73 8.89 -3.63 2.75
CA VAL A 73 8.59 -5.07 2.86
C VAL A 73 9.90 -5.88 2.98
N PRO A 74 10.03 -6.79 3.95
CA PRO A 74 9.09 -7.07 5.03
C PRO A 74 9.11 -5.98 6.11
N ALA A 75 7.93 -5.60 6.60
CA ALA A 75 7.80 -4.59 7.65
C ALA A 75 8.19 -5.12 9.04
N THR A 76 8.20 -6.43 9.27
CA THR A 76 8.61 -7.03 10.54
C THR A 76 9.47 -8.25 10.29
N GLY A 77 10.30 -8.60 11.27
CA GLY A 77 11.11 -9.80 11.19
C GLY A 77 11.97 -10.02 12.42
N THR A 78 12.72 -11.12 12.39
CA THR A 78 13.68 -11.48 13.44
C THR A 78 15.00 -11.86 12.80
N LEU A 79 16.09 -11.31 13.33
CA LEU A 79 17.44 -11.51 12.83
C LEU A 79 18.34 -12.04 13.96
N GLY A 80 18.97 -13.19 13.76
CA GLY A 80 19.98 -13.70 14.69
C GLY A 80 21.21 -12.80 14.75
N ALA A 81 22.06 -12.99 15.76
CA ALA A 81 23.32 -12.24 15.86
C ALA A 81 24.23 -12.60 14.67
N GLY A 82 24.67 -11.60 13.91
CA GLY A 82 25.50 -11.78 12.72
C GLY A 82 24.73 -12.05 11.42
N ASP A 83 23.43 -12.33 11.48
CA ASP A 83 22.59 -12.62 10.32
C ASP A 83 22.30 -11.35 9.50
N THR A 84 21.87 -11.56 8.24
CA THR A 84 21.53 -10.50 7.28
C THR A 84 20.18 -10.79 6.63
N MET A 85 19.40 -9.73 6.35
CA MET A 85 18.12 -9.79 5.63
C MET A 85 18.09 -8.72 4.53
N GLU A 86 17.36 -9.02 3.46
CA GLU A 86 17.05 -8.06 2.41
C GLU A 86 15.66 -7.45 2.62
N VAL A 87 15.62 -6.13 2.77
CA VAL A 87 14.41 -5.33 2.95
C VAL A 87 14.21 -4.48 1.70
N THR A 88 13.05 -4.58 1.07
CA THR A 88 12.69 -3.77 -0.09
C THR A 88 11.95 -2.52 0.36
N VAL A 89 12.49 -1.35 0.02
CA VAL A 89 11.82 -0.06 0.20
C VAL A 89 11.32 0.42 -1.16
N GLY A 90 10.02 0.69 -1.26
CA GLY A 90 9.37 1.20 -2.46
C GLY A 90 9.10 2.70 -2.39
N PHE A 91 9.08 3.35 -3.54
CA PHE A 91 8.68 4.74 -3.74
C PHE A 91 7.69 4.82 -4.90
N HIS A 92 6.50 5.37 -4.63
CA HIS A 92 5.40 5.50 -5.60
C HIS A 92 4.76 6.89 -5.52
N PRO A 93 5.34 7.90 -6.19
CA PRO A 93 4.84 9.27 -6.11
C PRO A 93 3.57 9.46 -6.97
N LEU A 94 2.55 10.10 -6.39
CA LEU A 94 1.30 10.46 -7.10
C LEU A 94 1.30 11.91 -7.60
N THR A 95 2.21 12.74 -7.10
CA THR A 95 2.35 14.16 -7.47
C THR A 95 3.79 14.45 -7.88
N THR A 96 3.97 15.44 -8.75
CA THR A 96 5.30 15.93 -9.16
C THR A 96 6.01 16.66 -8.02
N GLY A 97 7.35 16.68 -8.08
CA GLY A 97 8.23 17.40 -7.16
C GLY A 97 8.98 16.50 -6.19
N ASP A 98 9.67 17.12 -5.25
CA ASP A 98 10.47 16.42 -4.24
C ASP A 98 9.58 15.80 -3.16
N HIS A 99 9.82 14.53 -2.86
CA HIS A 99 9.17 13.79 -1.79
C HIS A 99 10.19 13.43 -0.73
N PHE A 100 9.83 13.67 0.52
CA PHE A 100 10.65 13.37 1.68
C PHE A 100 9.87 12.57 2.71
N GLY A 101 10.53 11.65 3.38
CA GLY A 101 9.93 10.81 4.41
C GLY A 101 10.99 10.22 5.32
N SER A 102 10.52 9.43 6.29
CA SER A 102 11.40 8.70 7.20
C SER A 102 10.96 7.25 7.28
N LEU A 103 11.94 6.34 7.23
CA LEU A 103 11.77 4.95 7.60
C LEU A 103 12.10 4.83 9.09
N VAL A 104 11.10 4.50 9.89
CA VAL A 104 11.25 4.29 11.33
C VAL A 104 11.62 2.82 11.56
N VAL A 105 12.71 2.60 12.29
CA VAL A 105 13.22 1.29 12.67
C VAL A 105 13.06 1.13 14.18
N CYS A 106 12.18 0.23 14.60
CA CYS A 106 12.01 -0.14 16.00
C CYS A 106 12.65 -1.51 16.25
N CYS A 107 13.62 -1.57 17.17
CA CYS A 107 14.25 -2.80 17.63
C CYS A 107 13.92 -3.08 19.10
N THR A 108 13.70 -4.34 19.45
CA THR A 108 13.46 -4.72 20.85
C THR A 108 14.70 -4.46 21.70
N GLY A 109 14.63 -3.45 22.57
CA GLY A 109 15.72 -3.11 23.49
C GLY A 109 16.58 -1.90 23.09
N GLU A 110 16.31 -1.27 21.95
CA GLU A 110 16.97 -0.04 21.50
C GLU A 110 15.97 1.11 21.30
N GLU A 111 16.50 2.34 21.19
CA GLU A 111 15.73 3.51 20.77
C GLU A 111 15.38 3.44 19.29
N ARG A 112 14.37 4.21 18.85
CA ARG A 112 13.96 4.22 17.45
C ARG A 112 15.03 4.88 16.60
N VAL A 113 15.46 4.18 15.54
CA VAL A 113 16.37 4.72 14.53
C VAL A 113 15.55 5.21 13.34
N PHE A 114 16.03 6.27 12.68
CA PHE A 114 15.37 6.87 11.54
C PHE A 114 16.31 6.89 10.34
N THR A 115 15.85 6.36 9.21
CA THR A 115 16.52 6.51 7.91
C THR A 115 15.74 7.54 7.09
N TYR A 116 16.42 8.57 6.59
CA TYR A 116 15.81 9.59 5.76
C TYR A 116 15.56 9.06 4.35
N LEU A 117 14.35 9.24 3.84
CA LEU A 117 13.95 8.85 2.48
C LEU A 117 13.76 10.11 1.63
N CYS A 118 14.31 10.13 0.42
CA CYS A 118 14.00 11.16 -0.56
C CYS A 118 13.87 10.60 -1.96
N GLY A 119 13.09 11.27 -2.80
CA GLY A 119 12.96 10.97 -4.23
C GLY A 119 12.33 12.14 -4.95
N GLU A 120 12.69 12.33 -6.21
CA GLU A 120 12.15 13.38 -7.06
C GLU A 120 11.14 12.77 -8.02
N ALA A 121 9.95 13.36 -8.12
CA ALA A 121 8.89 12.87 -8.98
C ALA A 121 8.70 13.78 -10.20
N GLU A 122 8.91 13.24 -11.40
CA GLU A 122 8.76 13.99 -12.65
C GLU A 122 7.52 13.60 -13.45
N ASP A 123 6.91 14.57 -14.11
CA ASP A 123 5.86 14.31 -15.10
C ASP A 123 6.48 13.94 -16.45
N VAL A 124 6.23 12.71 -16.88
CA VAL A 124 6.76 12.19 -18.14
C VAL A 124 5.84 12.56 -19.29
N ASN A 125 6.43 12.84 -20.45
CA ASN A 125 5.70 13.33 -21.63
C ASN A 125 4.89 12.21 -22.30
N ILE A 126 3.78 11.83 -21.67
CA ILE A 126 2.75 10.92 -22.16
C ILE A 126 1.47 11.73 -22.23
N GLY A 127 1.00 12.01 -23.45
CA GLY A 127 -0.12 12.91 -23.64
C GLY A 127 -1.02 12.54 -24.80
N LEU A 128 -2.18 13.17 -24.84
CA LEU A 128 -3.12 13.04 -25.95
C LEU A 128 -2.79 14.09 -27.01
N SER A 129 -3.02 13.76 -28.29
CA SER A 129 -2.84 14.73 -29.39
C SER A 129 -3.81 15.91 -29.28
N THR A 130 -4.95 15.71 -28.63
CA THR A 130 -5.94 16.74 -28.28
C THR A 130 -6.67 16.31 -27.01
N TYR A 131 -7.04 17.24 -26.13
CA TYR A 131 -7.77 16.95 -24.89
C TYR A 131 -9.28 17.24 -24.99
N SER A 132 -9.71 17.78 -26.14
CA SER A 132 -11.12 17.93 -26.48
C SER A 132 -11.33 17.53 -27.92
N MET A 133 -12.42 16.80 -28.17
CA MET A 133 -12.77 16.35 -29.51
C MET A 133 -14.26 16.55 -29.72
N LYS A 134 -14.61 17.41 -30.69
CA LYS A 134 -15.99 17.63 -31.09
C LYS A 134 -16.27 16.79 -32.32
N VAL A 135 -17.14 15.79 -32.18
CA VAL A 135 -17.68 15.04 -33.32
C VAL A 135 -18.78 15.89 -33.95
N GLU A 136 -18.74 16.04 -35.27
CA GLU A 136 -19.71 16.85 -36.00
C GLU A 136 -21.03 16.12 -36.21
N LYS A 137 -22.10 16.87 -36.45
CA LYS A 137 -23.41 16.29 -36.76
C LYS A 137 -23.30 15.48 -38.05
N THR A 138 -23.97 14.34 -38.07
CA THR A 138 -24.07 13.42 -39.20
C THR A 138 -25.55 13.22 -39.52
N PHE A 139 -25.87 12.80 -40.74
CA PHE A 139 -27.23 12.44 -41.11
C PHE A 139 -27.66 11.12 -40.45
N ILE A 140 -28.97 10.91 -40.33
CA ILE A 140 -29.53 9.64 -39.88
C ILE A 140 -28.97 8.54 -40.79
N THR A 141 -28.50 7.43 -40.20
CA THR A 141 -27.82 6.30 -40.85
C THR A 141 -26.38 6.51 -41.33
N THR A 142 -25.73 7.65 -41.06
CA THR A 142 -24.30 7.85 -41.34
C THR A 142 -23.46 7.87 -40.06
N SER A 143 -22.23 7.36 -40.11
CA SER A 143 -21.29 7.40 -38.99
C SER A 143 -20.21 8.47 -39.22
N ASN A 144 -19.97 9.33 -38.22
CA ASN A 144 -18.82 10.23 -38.17
C ASN A 144 -17.87 9.73 -37.07
N HIS A 145 -16.60 9.59 -37.39
CA HIS A 145 -15.58 9.25 -36.41
C HIS A 145 -14.45 10.29 -36.47
N ARG A 146 -13.83 10.54 -35.31
CA ARG A 146 -12.59 11.30 -35.22
C ARG A 146 -11.58 10.47 -34.47
N THR A 147 -10.31 10.62 -34.87
CA THR A 147 -9.20 9.87 -34.28
C THR A 147 -8.39 10.78 -33.38
N MET A 148 -8.07 10.27 -32.19
CA MET A 148 -7.13 10.87 -31.25
C MET A 148 -5.92 9.95 -31.12
N PHE A 149 -4.72 10.51 -30.96
CA PHE A 149 -3.50 9.75 -30.75
C PHE A 149 -3.00 9.90 -29.32
N ILE A 150 -2.66 8.79 -28.68
CA ILE A 150 -1.86 8.77 -27.46
C ILE A 150 -0.39 8.82 -27.89
N ARG A 151 0.36 9.79 -27.40
CA ARG A 151 1.78 9.98 -27.71
C ARG A 151 2.59 9.75 -26.45
N ASN A 152 3.35 8.66 -26.43
CA ASN A 152 4.37 8.42 -25.42
C ASN A 152 5.73 8.87 -25.96
N ARG A 153 6.28 9.95 -25.39
CA ARG A 153 7.62 10.46 -25.70
C ARG A 153 8.62 10.18 -24.58
N SER A 154 8.29 9.28 -23.65
CA SER A 154 9.17 8.84 -22.59
C SER A 154 9.81 7.49 -22.93
N ASN A 155 10.77 7.07 -22.11
CA ASN A 155 11.41 5.76 -22.15
C ASN A 155 10.69 4.71 -21.27
N ILE A 156 9.52 5.05 -20.71
CA ILE A 156 8.74 4.17 -19.83
C ILE A 156 7.54 3.63 -20.59
N THR A 157 7.17 2.37 -20.31
CA THR A 157 5.96 1.78 -20.87
C THR A 157 4.73 2.44 -20.25
N ALA A 158 3.94 3.13 -21.06
CA ALA A 158 2.71 3.77 -20.63
C ALA A 158 1.57 2.74 -20.57
N HIS A 159 1.07 2.47 -19.37
CA HIS A 159 -0.21 1.78 -19.18
C HIS A 159 -1.32 2.83 -19.18
N PHE A 160 -2.36 2.62 -19.98
CA PHE A 160 -3.48 3.56 -20.08
C PHE A 160 -4.82 2.82 -20.10
N GLN A 161 -5.84 3.50 -19.62
CA GLN A 161 -7.20 3.03 -19.58
C GLN A 161 -8.13 4.23 -19.73
N TRP A 162 -9.25 4.05 -20.43
CA TRP A 162 -10.30 5.07 -20.50
C TRP A 162 -11.15 4.96 -19.24
N LYS A 163 -11.35 6.09 -18.56
CA LYS A 163 -12.22 6.20 -17.39
C LYS A 163 -13.32 7.22 -17.64
N MET A 164 -14.48 7.00 -17.06
CA MET A 164 -15.60 7.94 -17.10
C MET A 164 -15.31 9.20 -16.28
N PHE A 165 -14.60 9.04 -15.16
CA PHE A 165 -14.27 10.12 -14.23
C PHE A 165 -12.79 10.54 -14.32
N PRO A 166 -12.48 11.83 -14.11
CA PRO A 166 -11.12 12.36 -14.29
C PRO A 166 -10.15 11.98 -13.17
N THR A 167 -10.65 11.66 -11.96
CA THR A 167 -9.82 11.27 -10.81
C THR A 167 -10.31 9.96 -10.21
N GLU A 168 -9.42 9.27 -9.51
CA GLU A 168 -9.75 8.02 -8.83
C GLU A 168 -10.72 8.25 -7.66
N GLU A 169 -10.64 9.40 -7.00
CA GLU A 169 -11.56 9.75 -5.92
C GLU A 169 -13.00 9.90 -6.41
N ALA A 170 -13.21 10.53 -7.57
CA ALA A 170 -14.53 10.69 -8.19
C ALA A 170 -15.09 9.35 -8.66
N ASP A 171 -14.24 8.49 -9.23
CA ASP A 171 -14.59 7.12 -9.61
C ASP A 171 -15.01 6.31 -8.37
N ASN A 172 -14.23 6.37 -7.30
CA ASN A 172 -14.53 5.71 -6.03
C ASN A 172 -15.81 6.24 -5.36
N GLU A 173 -16.13 7.53 -5.52
CA GLU A 173 -17.37 8.11 -5.01
C GLU A 173 -18.59 7.58 -5.76
N GLU A 174 -18.55 7.48 -7.09
CA GLU A 174 -19.65 6.91 -7.86
C GLU A 174 -19.79 5.40 -7.60
N LYS A 175 -18.68 4.66 -7.45
CA LYS A 175 -18.71 3.25 -7.02
C LYS A 175 -19.45 3.08 -5.69
N ARG A 176 -19.12 3.92 -4.69
CA ARG A 176 -19.81 3.93 -3.39
C ARG A 176 -21.29 4.19 -3.57
N ARG A 177 -21.66 5.22 -4.34
CA ARG A 177 -23.06 5.58 -4.60
C ARG A 177 -23.84 4.44 -5.29
N LEU A 178 -23.23 3.74 -6.25
CA LEU A 178 -23.85 2.59 -6.91
C LEU A 178 -24.02 1.42 -5.94
N CYS A 179 -23.04 1.16 -5.09
CA CYS A 179 -23.14 0.17 -4.03
C CYS A 179 -24.28 0.50 -3.05
N ASP A 180 -24.37 1.76 -2.61
CA ASP A 180 -25.45 2.24 -1.74
C ASP A 180 -26.83 2.11 -2.39
N LEU A 181 -26.93 2.25 -3.72
CA LEU A 181 -28.17 2.07 -4.47
C LEU A 181 -28.58 0.58 -4.55
N LEU A 182 -27.61 -0.33 -4.54
CA LEU A 182 -27.84 -1.77 -4.54
C LEU A 182 -28.22 -2.30 -3.14
N GLU A 183 -27.90 -1.57 -2.07
CA GLU A 183 -28.34 -1.93 -0.73
C GLU A 183 -29.88 -1.91 -0.62
N PRO A 184 -30.52 -3.03 -0.25
CA PRO A 184 -31.97 -3.07 -0.14
C PRO A 184 -32.41 -2.19 1.02
N ALA A 185 -33.48 -1.44 0.81
CA ALA A 185 -34.02 -0.58 1.86
C ALA A 185 -34.38 -1.42 3.11
N PRO A 186 -34.19 -0.90 4.34
CA PRO A 186 -34.55 -1.60 5.58
C PRO A 186 -35.99 -2.14 5.60
N LYS A 187 -36.91 -1.47 4.89
CA LYS A 187 -38.30 -1.91 4.74
C LYS A 187 -38.43 -3.20 3.92
N VAL A 188 -37.65 -3.36 2.87
CA VAL A 188 -37.63 -4.57 2.02
C VAL A 188 -37.14 -5.77 2.84
N TRP A 189 -36.11 -5.57 3.67
CA TRP A 189 -35.63 -6.58 4.61
C TRP A 189 -36.69 -6.98 5.65
N VAL A 190 -37.36 -6.00 6.27
CA VAL A 190 -38.39 -6.26 7.27
C VAL A 190 -39.59 -6.99 6.67
N GLU A 191 -40.02 -6.62 5.46
CA GLU A 191 -41.10 -7.30 4.75
C GLU A 191 -40.73 -8.75 4.39
N HIS A 192 -39.52 -8.98 3.86
CA HIS A 192 -39.03 -10.33 3.54
C HIS A 192 -38.89 -11.21 4.78
N PHE A 193 -38.37 -10.67 5.89
CA PHE A 193 -38.24 -11.40 7.16
C PHE A 193 -39.61 -11.80 7.74
N MET A 194 -40.60 -10.90 7.69
CA MET A 194 -41.97 -11.18 8.12
C MET A 194 -42.66 -12.24 7.25
N GLU A 195 -42.39 -12.24 5.94
CA GLU A 195 -42.90 -13.24 5.00
C GLU A 195 -42.25 -14.62 5.23
N GLU A 196 -40.93 -14.69 5.48
CA GLU A 196 -40.22 -15.93 5.77
C GLU A 196 -40.66 -16.58 7.09
N GLU A 197 -40.81 -15.81 8.17
CA GLU A 197 -41.37 -16.32 9.43
C GLU A 197 -42.77 -16.94 9.25
N LYS A 198 -43.57 -16.38 8.34
CA LYS A 198 -44.92 -16.87 8.05
C LYS A 198 -44.88 -18.19 7.26
N ILE A 199 -43.99 -18.29 6.28
CA ILE A 199 -43.77 -19.52 5.49
C ILE A 199 -43.20 -20.65 6.36
N GLU A 200 -42.28 -20.34 7.27
CA GLU A 200 -41.69 -21.30 8.19
C GLU A 200 -42.75 -21.89 9.14
N LYS A 201 -43.66 -21.04 9.66
CA LYS A 201 -44.80 -21.45 10.49
C LYS A 201 -45.84 -22.30 9.72
N GLU A 202 -45.99 -22.10 8.41
CA GLU A 202 -46.97 -22.83 7.58
C GLU A 202 -46.44 -24.11 6.94
N LYS A 203 -45.16 -24.18 6.53
CA LYS A 203 -44.64 -25.26 5.68
C LYS A 203 -43.48 -26.07 6.29
N GLY A 204 -42.93 -25.67 7.44
CA GLY A 204 -41.88 -26.41 8.15
C GLY A 204 -40.54 -26.53 7.41
N PHE A 205 -40.41 -25.90 6.24
CA PHE A 205 -39.17 -25.78 5.47
C PHE A 205 -39.17 -24.44 4.75
N CYS A 206 -38.14 -23.63 4.99
CA CYS A 206 -37.91 -22.36 4.31
C CYS A 206 -36.58 -22.44 3.56
N GLU A 207 -36.62 -22.27 2.24
CA GLU A 207 -35.42 -21.82 1.53
C GLU A 207 -35.13 -20.40 2.01
N ASN A 208 -33.91 -20.15 2.46
CA ASN A 208 -33.49 -18.86 3.04
C ASN A 208 -33.32 -17.84 1.91
N ARG A 209 -34.45 -17.33 1.43
CA ARG A 209 -34.60 -16.48 0.25
C ARG A 209 -34.01 -15.09 0.51
N THR A 210 -34.01 -14.66 1.76
CA THR A 210 -33.28 -13.49 2.28
C THR A 210 -31.78 -13.67 2.07
N ALA A 211 -31.20 -14.80 2.49
CA ALA A 211 -29.77 -15.06 2.27
C ALA A 211 -29.40 -15.15 0.78
N LEU A 212 -30.29 -15.66 -0.09
CA LEU A 212 -30.08 -15.66 -1.54
C LEU A 212 -30.07 -14.25 -2.14
N LEU A 213 -30.92 -13.35 -1.64
CA LEU A 213 -30.94 -11.94 -2.04
C LEU A 213 -29.71 -11.19 -1.52
N GLU A 214 -29.29 -11.43 -0.27
CA GLU A 214 -28.04 -10.91 0.30
C GLU A 214 -26.85 -11.28 -0.56
N ASN A 215 -26.70 -12.58 -0.86
CA ASN A 215 -25.60 -13.08 -1.68
C ASN A 215 -25.62 -12.44 -3.07
N LYS A 216 -26.79 -12.29 -3.69
CA LYS A 216 -26.91 -11.66 -5.00
C LYS A 216 -26.56 -10.18 -4.97
N VAL A 217 -26.98 -9.44 -3.95
CA VAL A 217 -26.62 -8.03 -3.78
C VAL A 217 -25.13 -7.87 -3.54
N GLN A 218 -24.54 -8.70 -2.66
CA GLN A 218 -23.09 -8.70 -2.40
C GLN A 218 -22.29 -9.02 -3.66
N GLU A 219 -22.76 -9.97 -4.48
CA GLU A 219 -22.13 -10.30 -5.76
C GLU A 219 -22.18 -9.12 -6.74
N GLU A 220 -23.30 -8.40 -6.83
CA GLU A 220 -23.41 -7.21 -7.68
C GLU A 220 -22.57 -6.03 -7.15
N MET A 221 -22.52 -5.81 -5.84
CA MET A 221 -21.64 -4.81 -5.23
C MET A 221 -20.15 -5.13 -5.48
N ALA A 222 -19.78 -6.42 -5.38
CA ALA A 222 -18.43 -6.87 -5.70
C ALA A 222 -18.10 -6.62 -7.18
N LYS A 223 -19.03 -6.88 -8.11
CA LYS A 223 -18.88 -6.54 -9.53
C LYS A 223 -18.65 -5.05 -9.74
N VAL A 224 -19.40 -4.17 -9.07
CA VAL A 224 -19.21 -2.71 -9.16
C VAL A 224 -17.85 -2.27 -8.59
N GLN A 225 -17.41 -2.88 -7.49
CA GLN A 225 -16.10 -2.60 -6.89
C GLN A 225 -14.96 -3.02 -7.81
N GLU A 226 -15.04 -4.24 -8.36
CA GLU A 226 -14.05 -4.83 -9.24
C GLU A 226 -14.07 -4.26 -10.67
N ASP A 227 -15.18 -3.64 -11.10
CA ASP A 227 -15.29 -3.02 -12.42
C ASP A 227 -14.28 -1.87 -12.55
N PRO A 228 -13.29 -1.99 -13.45
CA PRO A 228 -12.25 -1.00 -13.58
C PRO A 228 -12.67 0.21 -14.44
N MET A 229 -13.86 0.23 -15.05
CA MET A 229 -14.30 1.28 -15.99
C MET A 229 -15.71 1.85 -15.78
N LEU A 230 -16.59 1.24 -14.98
CA LEU A 230 -17.97 1.70 -14.78
C LEU A 230 -18.71 1.99 -16.10
N PHE A 231 -18.44 1.23 -17.15
CA PHE A 231 -19.17 1.37 -18.42
C PHE A 231 -20.52 0.66 -18.30
N SER A 232 -21.62 1.35 -18.61
CA SER A 232 -22.85 0.68 -18.97
C SER A 232 -22.72 0.16 -20.40
N ASP A 233 -22.60 -1.15 -20.58
CA ASP A 233 -22.55 -1.80 -21.89
C ASP A 233 -23.90 -1.70 -22.68
N ASP A 234 -24.92 -1.02 -22.15
CA ASP A 234 -26.24 -0.86 -22.77
C ASP A 234 -26.30 0.17 -23.92
N ILE A 235 -25.19 0.39 -24.63
CA ILE A 235 -25.19 1.15 -25.89
C ILE A 235 -24.63 0.29 -27.01
N PHE A 236 -25.42 -0.70 -27.45
CA PHE A 236 -25.62 -1.06 -28.87
C PHE A 236 -26.95 -1.79 -29.07
#